data_AF-A0A9N9Y9X9-F1
#
_entry.id   AF-A0A9N9Y9X9-F1
#
_cell.length_a   1.000
_cell.length_b   1.000
_cell.length_c   1.000
_cell.angle_alpha   90.00
_cell.angle_beta   90.00
_cell.angle_gamma   90.00
#
_symmetry.space_group_name_H-M   'P 1'
#
loop_
_entity.id
_entity.type
_entity.pdbx_description
1 polymer ?
#
loop_
_entity_poly.entity_id
_entity_poly.type
_entity_poly.pdbx_seq_one_letter_code
_entity_poly.pdbx_strand_id
1 'polypeptide(L)'
;MIFRPYHTLTTIVTSEEKDVLPQESAESLTPVFVYGTLCAVPLLAWALMGDASQTDAVKRLIRPARIEGFARYGVKSCDYPAAVKCDGSEIRGYLVTFTNSSQRKKLDDFEGEIYSPTYLTAQILNQNGETSRQYVDAETYLWNGSLENLTMEPWDLEGFIEERLEDWLDLFDGMELPLSPKSDCFEAIKKILDTISPFYKLVDVASNCIFDKLAHE
;
A
#
# COMPACT_ATOMS: atom_id res chain seq x y z
N MET A 1 36.44 14.01 73.85
CA MET A 1 36.14 13.59 75.23
C MET A 1 34.65 13.30 75.29
N ILE A 2 34.29 12.15 75.86
CA ILE A 2 32.94 11.66 76.17
C ILE A 2 32.18 10.96 75.03
N PHE A 3 31.63 9.83 75.45
CA PHE A 3 31.13 8.65 74.77
C PHE A 3 29.64 8.48 75.15
N ARG A 4 28.84 7.85 74.25
CA ARG A 4 27.61 7.04 74.50
C ARG A 4 26.25 7.76 74.78
N PRO A 5 25.08 7.08 74.64
CA PRO A 5 24.76 5.82 73.91
C PRO A 5 23.42 5.78 73.12
N TYR A 6 23.31 4.72 72.29
CA TYR A 6 22.17 3.94 71.80
C TYR A 6 20.71 4.29 72.18
N HIS A 7 19.80 4.25 71.19
CA HIS A 7 18.64 3.35 71.23
C HIS A 7 18.09 3.03 69.83
N THR A 8 17.85 1.75 69.63
CA THR A 8 17.31 1.02 68.48
C THR A 8 15.85 1.36 68.20
N LEU A 9 15.42 1.43 66.93
CA LEU A 9 14.15 0.84 66.49
C LEU A 9 14.27 0.32 65.05
N THR A 10 14.08 -0.99 64.94
CA THR A 10 13.93 -1.78 63.73
C THR A 10 12.64 -1.40 63.01
N THR A 11 12.70 -1.19 61.71
CA THR A 11 11.58 -1.55 60.81
C THR A 11 12.17 -2.07 59.51
N ILE A 12 11.99 -3.36 59.30
CA ILE A 12 12.21 -4.04 58.04
C ILE A 12 10.97 -3.74 57.19
N VAL A 13 11.14 -3.10 56.03
CA VAL A 13 10.20 -3.27 54.91
C VAL A 13 11.02 -3.62 53.69
N THR A 14 10.61 -4.75 53.14
CA THR A 14 11.13 -5.52 52.02
C THR A 14 10.83 -4.87 50.67
N SER A 15 11.79 -4.98 49.75
CA SER A 15 11.66 -5.27 48.32
C SER A 15 10.53 -4.61 47.52
N GLU A 16 10.90 -3.81 46.51
CA GLU A 16 10.80 -4.16 45.08
C GLU A 16 11.10 -2.90 44.27
N GLU A 17 12.38 -2.70 43.96
CA GLU A 17 12.81 -1.75 42.93
C GLU A 17 12.60 -2.46 41.58
N LYS A 18 11.41 -2.30 41.00
CA LYS A 18 11.19 -2.62 39.58
C LYS A 18 11.59 -1.41 38.77
N ASP A 19 12.80 -1.47 38.22
CA ASP A 19 13.21 -0.73 37.05
C ASP A 19 12.13 -0.90 35.97
N VAL A 20 11.29 0.12 35.81
CA VAL A 20 10.35 0.21 34.69
C VAL A 20 11.15 0.72 33.51
N LEU A 21 11.68 -0.23 32.71
CA LEU A 21 12.11 0.04 31.35
C LEU A 21 10.97 0.75 30.60
N PRO A 22 11.24 1.81 29.81
CA PRO A 22 10.23 2.43 28.98
C PRO A 22 9.63 1.35 28.07
N GLN A 23 8.32 1.11 28.19
CA GLN A 23 7.62 0.31 27.20
C GLN A 23 7.63 1.10 25.89
N GLU A 24 8.52 0.73 24.97
CA GLU A 24 8.36 1.08 23.57
C GLU A 24 6.98 0.61 23.15
N SER A 25 6.08 1.57 22.90
CA SER A 25 4.84 1.30 22.19
C SER A 25 5.23 0.66 20.87
N ALA A 26 4.75 -0.56 20.61
CA ALA A 26 4.84 -1.14 19.28
C ALA A 26 4.24 -0.11 18.31
N GLU A 27 5.07 0.54 17.50
CA GLU A 27 4.60 1.45 16.47
C GLU A 27 3.73 0.63 15.52
N SER A 28 2.41 0.74 15.69
CA SER A 28 1.46 0.05 14.84
C SER A 28 1.53 0.70 13.46
N LEU A 29 2.06 -0.03 12.49
CA LEU A 29 2.13 0.43 11.11
C LEU A 29 0.73 0.75 10.59
N THR A 30 0.56 1.94 10.02
CA THR A 30 -0.71 2.35 9.42
C THR A 30 -1.10 1.37 8.31
N PRO A 31 -2.28 0.74 8.39
CA PRO A 31 -2.81 -0.10 7.33
C PRO A 31 -2.97 0.66 6.02
N VAL A 32 -2.90 -0.06 4.90
CA VAL A 32 -3.10 0.52 3.57
C VAL A 32 -4.30 -0.13 2.90
N PHE A 33 -5.22 0.68 2.41
CA PHE A 33 -6.32 0.25 1.56
C PHE A 33 -5.86 0.21 0.11
N VAL A 34 -5.84 -0.99 -0.47
CA VAL A 34 -5.54 -1.23 -1.90
C VAL A 34 -6.83 -1.50 -2.66
N TYR A 35 -6.91 -0.98 -3.88
CA TYR A 35 -8.12 -1.03 -4.69
C TYR A 35 -7.88 -1.37 -6.17
N GLY A 36 -6.63 -1.60 -6.58
CA GLY A 36 -6.27 -1.79 -7.98
C GLY A 36 -5.70 -3.17 -8.29
N THR A 37 -4.63 -3.20 -9.06
CA THR A 37 -3.91 -4.43 -9.44
C THR A 37 -3.43 -5.22 -8.21
N LEU A 38 -3.07 -4.53 -7.12
CA LEU A 38 -2.72 -5.14 -5.83
C LEU A 38 -3.88 -5.87 -5.13
N CYS A 39 -5.11 -5.80 -5.65
CA CYS A 39 -6.19 -6.70 -5.24
C CYS A 39 -6.04 -8.11 -5.84
N ALA A 40 -5.21 -8.31 -6.86
CA ALA A 40 -4.80 -9.63 -7.32
C ALA A 40 -3.83 -10.23 -6.29
N VAL A 41 -4.31 -11.22 -5.53
CA VAL A 41 -3.57 -11.82 -4.41
C VAL A 41 -2.18 -12.34 -4.80
N PRO A 42 -1.96 -12.99 -5.96
CA PRO A 42 -0.62 -13.39 -6.38
C PRO A 42 0.34 -12.21 -6.56
N LEU A 43 -0.11 -11.12 -7.18
CA LEU A 43 0.70 -9.90 -7.36
C LEU A 43 1.04 -9.25 -6.02
N LEU A 44 0.08 -9.20 -5.09
CA LEU A 44 0.33 -8.70 -3.73
C LEU A 44 1.30 -9.59 -2.94
N ALA A 45 1.24 -10.91 -3.12
CA ALA A 45 2.20 -11.85 -2.55
C ALA A 45 3.60 -11.59 -3.06
N TRP A 46 3.75 -11.40 -4.37
CA TRP A 46 5.01 -11.00 -4.95
C TRP A 46 5.51 -9.65 -4.41
N ALA A 47 4.65 -8.62 -4.38
CA ALA A 47 5.05 -7.28 -3.92
C ALA A 47 5.54 -7.27 -2.45
N LEU A 48 4.85 -8.00 -1.55
CA LEU A 48 5.20 -8.01 -0.13
C LEU A 48 6.32 -8.99 0.21
N MET A 49 6.35 -10.15 -0.45
CA MET A 49 7.17 -11.30 -0.05
C MET A 49 8.22 -11.71 -1.08
N GLY A 50 8.15 -11.19 -2.31
CA GLY A 50 9.03 -11.56 -3.43
C GLY A 50 8.67 -12.90 -4.09
N ASP A 51 7.53 -13.50 -3.71
CA ASP A 51 7.09 -14.81 -4.19
C ASP A 51 5.57 -14.82 -4.35
N ALA A 52 5.12 -14.93 -5.61
CA ALA A 52 3.70 -14.92 -5.98
C ALA A 52 2.93 -16.14 -5.44
N SER A 53 3.63 -17.22 -5.07
CA SER A 53 3.01 -18.43 -4.52
C SER A 53 2.60 -18.28 -3.05
N GLN A 54 3.08 -17.26 -2.33
CA GLN A 54 2.79 -17.00 -0.91
C GLN A 54 1.39 -16.43 -0.64
N THR A 55 0.41 -16.82 -1.46
CA THR A 55 -0.96 -16.31 -1.41
C THR A 55 -1.64 -16.56 -0.05
N ASP A 56 -1.41 -17.70 0.59
CA ASP A 56 -2.00 -18.01 1.89
C ASP A 56 -1.42 -17.18 3.04
N ALA A 57 -0.15 -16.79 2.93
CA ALA A 57 0.45 -15.87 3.89
C ALA A 57 -0.13 -14.46 3.73
N VAL A 58 -0.25 -13.97 2.49
CA VAL A 58 -0.86 -12.66 2.20
C VAL A 58 -2.35 -12.60 2.54
N LYS A 59 -3.11 -13.68 2.33
CA LYS A 59 -4.54 -13.75 2.73
C LYS A 59 -4.76 -13.47 4.22
N ARG A 60 -3.75 -13.72 5.07
CA ARG A 60 -3.81 -13.42 6.52
C ARG A 60 -3.55 -11.94 6.84
N LEU A 61 -2.93 -11.21 5.90
CA LEU A 61 -2.60 -9.79 6.04
C LEU A 61 -3.71 -8.88 5.51
N ILE A 62 -4.61 -9.41 4.68
CA ILE A 62 -5.67 -8.65 4.02
C ILE A 62 -7.04 -8.90 4.62
N ARG A 63 -7.89 -7.88 4.56
CA ARG A 63 -9.29 -7.95 4.97
C ARG A 63 -10.16 -7.24 3.93
N PRO A 64 -11.24 -7.85 3.43
CA PRO A 64 -12.18 -7.16 2.55
C PRO A 64 -12.66 -5.86 3.18
N ALA A 65 -12.64 -4.77 2.42
CA ALA A 65 -13.01 -3.46 2.90
C ALA A 65 -13.60 -2.60 1.76
N ARG A 66 -14.25 -1.50 2.14
CA ARG A 66 -14.68 -0.45 1.22
C ARG A 66 -14.34 0.94 1.75
N ILE A 67 -14.25 1.89 0.83
CA ILE A 67 -14.13 3.32 1.12
C ILE A 67 -15.22 4.09 0.36
N GLU A 68 -15.72 5.16 0.95
CA GLU A 68 -16.77 6.02 0.37
C GLU A 68 -16.17 7.36 -0.07
N GLY A 69 -16.82 8.04 -1.02
CA GLY A 69 -16.38 9.34 -1.55
C GLY A 69 -15.29 9.25 -2.62
N PHE A 70 -15.04 8.06 -3.16
CA PHE A 70 -14.06 7.82 -4.21
C PHE A 70 -14.65 6.94 -5.31
N ALA A 71 -14.16 7.13 -6.53
CA ALA A 71 -14.46 6.29 -7.68
C ALA A 71 -13.17 5.75 -8.30
N ARG A 72 -13.24 4.51 -8.78
CA ARG A 72 -12.13 3.80 -9.45
C ARG A 72 -12.36 3.79 -10.96
N TYR A 73 -11.44 4.38 -11.70
CA TYR A 73 -11.48 4.41 -13.17
C TYR A 73 -10.26 3.75 -13.78
N GLY A 74 -10.39 3.31 -15.03
CA GLY A 74 -9.23 2.90 -15.82
C GLY A 74 -8.37 4.11 -16.20
N VAL A 75 -7.05 3.92 -16.26
CA VAL A 75 -6.13 4.89 -16.87
C VAL A 75 -6.04 4.56 -18.36
N LYS A 76 -6.10 5.58 -19.22
CA LYS A 76 -6.05 5.42 -20.67
C LYS A 76 -4.75 4.75 -21.08
N SER A 77 -4.88 3.74 -21.95
CA SER A 77 -3.74 2.98 -22.46
C SER A 77 -2.85 2.48 -21.33
N CYS A 78 -3.43 1.96 -20.24
CA CYS A 78 -2.72 1.41 -19.08
C CYS A 78 -3.56 0.28 -18.49
N ASP A 79 -2.92 -0.73 -17.90
CA ASP A 79 -3.63 -1.88 -17.29
C ASP A 79 -4.03 -1.64 -15.83
N TYR A 80 -3.64 -0.50 -15.25
CA TYR A 80 -3.85 -0.16 -13.85
C TYR A 80 -4.94 0.92 -13.66
N PRO A 81 -5.68 0.88 -12.53
CA PRO A 81 -6.71 1.86 -12.23
C PRO A 81 -6.17 3.08 -11.47
N ALA A 82 -7.00 4.11 -11.42
CA ALA A 82 -6.82 5.31 -10.62
C ALA A 82 -8.04 5.53 -9.72
N ALA A 83 -7.81 5.80 -8.42
CA ALA A 83 -8.85 6.32 -7.53
C ALA A 83 -8.83 7.84 -7.49
N VAL A 84 -10.01 8.45 -7.65
CA VAL A 84 -10.24 9.89 -7.56
C VAL A 84 -11.42 10.19 -6.65
N LYS A 85 -11.45 11.38 -6.07
CA LYS A 85 -12.58 11.83 -5.25
C LYS A 85 -13.84 11.92 -6.10
N CYS A 86 -14.92 11.29 -5.63
CA CYS A 86 -16.22 11.30 -6.27
C CYS A 86 -17.30 11.07 -5.20
N ASP A 87 -18.02 12.13 -4.84
CA ASP A 87 -19.02 12.08 -3.78
C ASP A 87 -20.14 11.10 -4.13
N GLY A 88 -20.59 10.34 -3.13
CA GLY A 88 -21.63 9.31 -3.31
C GLY A 88 -21.17 8.03 -4.02
N SER A 89 -19.89 7.92 -4.38
CA SER A 89 -19.30 6.68 -4.91
C SER A 89 -18.62 5.86 -3.82
N GLU A 90 -18.42 4.57 -4.08
CA GLU A 90 -17.62 3.68 -3.23
C GLU A 90 -16.62 2.87 -4.05
N ILE A 91 -15.52 2.49 -3.40
CA ILE A 91 -14.54 1.54 -3.93
C ILE A 91 -14.43 0.36 -2.98
N ARG A 92 -14.47 -0.85 -3.53
CA ARG A 92 -14.21 -2.11 -2.80
C ARG A 92 -12.80 -2.59 -3.08
N GLY A 93 -12.17 -3.15 -2.07
CA GLY A 93 -10.80 -3.62 -2.14
C GLY A 93 -10.39 -4.33 -0.86
N TYR A 94 -9.11 -4.24 -0.54
CA TYR A 94 -8.54 -4.88 0.64
C TYR A 94 -7.85 -3.87 1.54
N LEU A 95 -8.07 -4.02 2.84
CA LEU A 95 -7.24 -3.41 3.86
C LEU A 95 -6.06 -4.34 4.16
N VAL A 96 -4.86 -3.90 3.83
CA VAL A 96 -3.60 -4.60 4.06
C VAL A 96 -3.01 -4.14 5.39
N THR A 97 -2.66 -5.10 6.24
CA THR A 97 -1.94 -4.89 7.49
C THR A 97 -0.54 -5.47 7.37
N PHE A 98 0.43 -4.84 8.03
CA PHE A 98 1.84 -5.19 7.89
C PHE A 98 2.37 -5.77 9.20
N THR A 99 3.25 -6.77 9.07
CA THR A 99 3.95 -7.35 10.24
C THR A 99 5.24 -6.61 10.56
N ASN A 100 5.81 -5.90 9.59
CA ASN A 100 7.04 -5.14 9.73
C ASN A 100 7.12 -4.00 8.70
N SER A 101 8.01 -3.04 8.95
CA SER A 101 8.19 -1.85 8.12
C SER A 101 8.73 -2.16 6.72
N SER A 102 9.43 -3.28 6.53
CA SER A 102 9.92 -3.69 5.20
C SER A 102 8.77 -4.02 4.25
N GLN A 103 7.74 -4.73 4.72
CA GLN A 103 6.55 -5.01 3.91
C GLN A 103 5.84 -3.71 3.49
N ARG A 104 5.71 -2.75 4.42
CA ARG A 104 5.14 -1.44 4.12
C ARG A 104 5.96 -0.70 3.07
N LYS A 105 7.29 -0.65 3.24
CA LYS A 105 8.20 0.02 2.30
C LYS A 105 8.12 -0.58 0.90
N LYS A 106 8.11 -1.92 0.77
CA LYS A 106 7.99 -2.58 -0.55
C LYS A 106 6.71 -2.19 -1.27
N LEU A 107 5.60 -2.06 -0.54
CA LEU A 107 4.33 -1.61 -1.10
C LEU A 107 4.42 -0.15 -1.57
N ASP A 108 5.00 0.73 -0.75
CA ASP A 108 5.24 2.13 -1.13
C ASP A 108 6.16 2.26 -2.36
N ASP A 109 7.17 1.39 -2.49
CA ASP A 109 8.09 1.37 -3.63
C ASP A 109 7.42 0.85 -4.90
N PHE A 110 6.42 -0.04 -4.77
CA PHE A 110 5.66 -0.58 -5.89
C PHE A 110 4.74 0.45 -6.54
N GLU A 111 4.04 1.26 -5.73
CA GLU A 111 3.06 2.25 -6.22
C GLU A 111 3.73 3.49 -6.85
N GLY A 112 4.99 3.74 -6.51
CA GLY A 112 5.78 4.84 -7.08
C GLY A 112 5.27 6.23 -6.67
N GLU A 113 5.62 7.25 -7.46
CA GLU A 113 5.34 8.67 -7.16
C GLU A 113 4.08 9.22 -7.84
N ILE A 114 3.44 8.43 -8.70
CA ILE A 114 2.24 8.83 -9.45
C ILE A 114 0.97 8.87 -8.58
N TYR A 115 1.07 8.38 -7.34
CA TYR A 115 0.01 8.43 -6.35
C TYR A 115 0.44 9.17 -5.09
N SER A 116 -0.49 9.92 -4.49
CA SER A 116 -0.29 10.60 -3.22
C SER A 116 -0.94 9.78 -2.08
N PRO A 117 -0.17 9.38 -1.04
CA PRO A 117 -0.73 8.78 0.15
C PRO A 117 -1.76 9.71 0.79
N THR A 118 -2.96 9.19 1.05
CA THR A 118 -4.07 9.94 1.64
C THR A 118 -4.71 9.15 2.77
N TYR A 119 -4.89 9.79 3.93
CA TYR A 119 -5.60 9.21 5.06
C TYR A 119 -7.10 9.12 4.79
N LEU A 120 -7.70 7.99 5.17
CA LEU A 120 -9.13 7.74 5.09
C LEU A 120 -9.58 6.78 6.19
N THR A 121 -10.89 6.58 6.29
CA THR A 121 -11.48 5.56 7.14
C THR A 121 -12.11 4.48 6.24
N ALA A 122 -11.58 3.26 6.33
CA ALA A 122 -12.10 2.11 5.60
C ALA A 122 -13.14 1.35 6.43
N GLN A 123 -14.24 0.95 5.80
CA GLN A 123 -15.23 0.09 6.42
C GLN A 123 -14.94 -1.37 6.06
N ILE A 124 -14.82 -2.22 7.08
CA ILE A 124 -14.55 -3.64 6.89
C ILE A 124 -15.80 -4.34 6.35
N LEU A 125 -15.61 -5.22 5.38
CA LEU A 125 -16.63 -6.11 4.85
C LEU A 125 -16.51 -7.50 5.49
N ASN A 126 -17.64 -8.17 5.67
CA ASN A 126 -17.68 -9.57 6.10
C ASN A 126 -17.35 -10.51 4.92
N GLN A 127 -17.30 -11.83 5.19
CA GLN A 127 -17.00 -12.84 4.16
C GLN A 127 -18.03 -12.88 3.02
N ASN A 128 -19.23 -12.37 3.25
CA ASN A 128 -20.31 -12.29 2.25
C ASN A 128 -20.25 -10.97 1.45
N GLY A 129 -19.26 -10.10 1.70
CA GLY A 129 -19.12 -8.80 1.06
C GLY A 129 -20.06 -7.72 1.62
N GLU A 130 -20.75 -7.98 2.73
CA GLU A 130 -21.63 -7.01 3.38
C GLU A 130 -20.86 -6.15 4.38
N THR A 131 -21.37 -4.95 4.60
CA THR A 131 -20.75 -3.98 5.51
C THR A 131 -20.82 -4.43 6.96
N SER A 132 -19.67 -4.50 7.63
CA SER A 132 -19.62 -4.62 9.09
C SER A 132 -19.78 -3.24 9.74
N ARG A 133 -19.93 -3.23 11.08
CA ARG A 133 -19.88 -1.99 11.88
C ARG A 133 -18.46 -1.56 12.25
N GLN A 134 -17.45 -2.21 11.69
CA GLN A 134 -16.06 -1.91 11.98
C GLN A 134 -15.48 -0.95 10.95
N TYR A 135 -14.88 0.11 11.46
CA TYR A 135 -14.17 1.13 10.70
C TYR A 135 -12.72 1.13 11.16
N VAL A 136 -11.79 1.34 10.24
CA VAL A 136 -10.36 1.35 10.51
C VAL A 136 -9.73 2.52 9.76
N ASP A 137 -8.97 3.35 10.48
CA ASP A 137 -8.18 4.41 9.86
C ASP A 137 -7.00 3.81 9.09
N ALA A 138 -6.81 4.29 7.87
CA ALA A 138 -5.88 3.72 6.91
C ALA A 138 -5.35 4.80 5.96
N GLU A 139 -4.35 4.43 5.18
CA GLU A 139 -3.87 5.22 4.04
C GLU A 139 -4.30 4.55 2.73
N THR A 140 -4.40 5.32 1.65
CA THR A 140 -4.54 4.80 0.29
C THR A 140 -3.75 5.66 -0.68
N TYR A 141 -3.56 5.15 -1.89
CA TYR A 141 -2.85 5.83 -2.96
C TYR A 141 -3.84 6.52 -3.89
N LEU A 142 -3.97 7.84 -3.86
CA LEU A 142 -4.87 8.57 -4.76
C LEU A 142 -4.14 9.06 -6.00
N TRP A 143 -4.82 9.04 -7.14
CA TRP A 143 -4.28 9.49 -8.41
C TRP A 143 -3.87 10.96 -8.34
N ASN A 144 -2.60 11.23 -8.68
CA ASN A 144 -2.05 12.59 -8.72
C ASN A 144 -1.90 13.14 -10.16
N GLY A 145 -2.31 12.37 -11.17
CA GLY A 145 -2.27 12.79 -12.57
C GLY A 145 -3.52 13.56 -13.02
N SER A 146 -3.53 13.96 -14.29
CA SER A 146 -4.69 14.62 -14.90
C SER A 146 -5.89 13.67 -15.01
N LEU A 147 -7.10 14.19 -14.78
CA LEU A 147 -8.36 13.47 -15.04
C LEU A 147 -8.54 13.14 -16.52
N GLU A 148 -7.92 13.91 -17.41
CA GLU A 148 -7.99 13.66 -18.86
C GLU A 148 -7.31 12.35 -19.26
N ASN A 149 -6.42 11.82 -18.42
CA ASN A 149 -5.76 10.54 -18.63
C ASN A 149 -6.63 9.36 -18.18
N LEU A 150 -7.82 9.60 -17.63
CA LEU A 150 -8.73 8.55 -17.19
C LEU A 150 -9.75 8.24 -18.28
N THR A 151 -10.14 6.97 -18.38
CA THR A 151 -11.20 6.52 -19.31
C THR A 151 -12.58 7.02 -18.89
N MET A 152 -12.74 7.40 -17.61
CA MET A 152 -14.04 7.64 -16.96
C MET A 152 -14.96 6.41 -16.95
N GLU A 153 -14.41 5.25 -17.28
CA GLU A 153 -15.09 3.95 -17.22
C GLU A 153 -14.62 3.17 -15.98
N PRO A 154 -15.51 2.43 -15.30
CA PRO A 154 -15.13 1.59 -14.17
C PRO A 154 -14.03 0.60 -14.59
N TRP A 155 -12.99 0.48 -13.77
CA TRP A 155 -11.95 -0.53 -14.00
C TRP A 155 -12.36 -1.90 -13.45
N ASP A 156 -12.13 -2.92 -14.26
CA ASP A 156 -12.51 -4.30 -13.99
C ASP A 156 -11.33 -5.12 -13.47
N LEU A 157 -11.46 -5.63 -12.24
CA LEU A 157 -10.40 -6.40 -11.59
C LEU A 157 -10.34 -7.82 -12.17
N GLU A 158 -11.50 -8.41 -12.42
CA GLU A 158 -11.61 -9.76 -12.98
C GLU A 158 -10.98 -9.82 -14.36
N GLY A 159 -11.28 -8.87 -15.25
CA GLY A 159 -10.63 -8.76 -16.56
C GLY A 159 -9.10 -8.60 -16.46
N PHE A 160 -8.59 -7.82 -15.51
CA PHE A 160 -7.14 -7.72 -15.28
C PHE A 160 -6.52 -9.07 -14.85
N ILE A 161 -7.18 -9.78 -13.93
CA ILE A 161 -6.72 -11.09 -13.45
C ILE A 161 -6.68 -12.11 -14.59
N GLU A 162 -7.69 -12.12 -15.45
CA GLU A 162 -7.81 -13.09 -16.54
C GLU A 162 -6.88 -12.78 -17.71
N GLU A 163 -6.70 -11.49 -18.07
CA GLU A 163 -6.03 -11.11 -19.31
C GLU A 163 -4.60 -10.60 -19.14
N ARG A 164 -4.24 -10.08 -17.95
CA ARG A 164 -2.98 -9.31 -17.76
C ARG A 164 -2.12 -9.79 -16.60
N LEU A 165 -2.67 -10.49 -15.61
CA LEU A 165 -1.94 -10.87 -14.41
C LEU A 165 -0.74 -11.78 -14.70
N GLU A 166 -0.87 -12.75 -15.61
CA GLU A 166 0.23 -13.64 -15.99
C GLU A 166 1.39 -12.86 -16.63
N ASP A 167 1.10 -11.99 -17.60
CA ASP A 167 2.10 -11.08 -18.20
C ASP A 167 2.84 -10.26 -17.13
N TRP A 168 2.12 -9.79 -16.12
CA TRP A 168 2.71 -9.03 -15.01
C TRP A 168 3.59 -9.92 -14.14
N LEU A 169 3.14 -11.11 -13.74
CA LEU A 169 3.94 -12.02 -12.92
C LEU A 169 5.19 -12.51 -13.67
N ASP A 170 5.09 -12.82 -14.96
CA ASP A 170 6.22 -13.20 -15.81
C ASP A 170 7.24 -12.07 -15.96
N LEU A 171 6.75 -10.83 -16.08
CA LEU A 171 7.61 -9.65 -16.08
C LEU A 171 8.42 -9.55 -14.77
N PHE A 172 7.77 -9.88 -13.64
CA PHE A 172 8.38 -9.83 -12.32
C PHE A 172 9.18 -11.08 -11.96
N ASP A 173 9.05 -12.17 -12.71
CA ASP A 173 9.82 -13.39 -12.49
C ASP A 173 11.30 -13.15 -12.79
N GLY A 174 12.16 -13.44 -11.82
CA GLY A 174 13.59 -13.15 -11.88
C GLY A 174 13.99 -11.69 -11.62
N MET A 175 13.05 -10.78 -11.31
CA MET A 175 13.37 -9.45 -10.80
C MET A 175 13.48 -9.44 -9.27
N GLU A 176 14.62 -9.02 -8.74
CA GLU A 176 14.70 -8.57 -7.34
C GLU A 176 14.22 -7.11 -7.28
N LEU A 177 13.20 -6.81 -6.48
CA LEU A 177 12.83 -5.43 -6.17
C LEU A 177 14.07 -4.70 -5.62
N PRO A 178 14.62 -3.69 -6.33
CA PRO A 178 15.82 -3.03 -5.86
C PRO A 178 15.53 -2.31 -4.55
N LEU A 179 16.44 -2.43 -3.58
CA LEU A 179 16.34 -1.78 -2.27
C LEU A 179 16.59 -0.25 -2.34
N SER A 180 16.49 0.37 -3.53
CA SER A 180 16.88 1.76 -3.83
C SER A 180 15.69 2.61 -4.34
N PRO A 181 15.83 3.93 -4.58
CA PRO A 181 14.73 4.89 -4.47
C PRO A 181 13.58 4.70 -5.48
N LYS A 182 12.39 5.14 -5.06
CA LYS A 182 11.06 4.93 -5.67
C LYS A 182 10.94 5.21 -7.18
N SER A 183 11.77 6.11 -7.72
CA SER A 183 11.77 6.46 -9.14
C SER A 183 12.21 5.32 -10.06
N ASP A 184 13.12 4.47 -9.59
CA ASP A 184 13.83 3.54 -10.47
C ASP A 184 13.01 2.26 -10.73
N CYS A 185 12.23 1.82 -9.74
CA CYS A 185 11.32 0.68 -9.89
C CYS A 185 10.20 0.98 -10.88
N PHE A 186 9.52 2.11 -10.71
CA PHE A 186 8.39 2.48 -11.56
C PHE A 186 8.82 2.73 -13.00
N GLU A 187 9.93 3.45 -13.23
CA GLU A 187 10.45 3.66 -14.59
C GLU A 187 11.02 2.39 -15.21
N ALA A 188 11.59 1.46 -14.42
CA ALA A 188 11.96 0.14 -14.93
C ALA A 188 10.73 -0.66 -15.37
N ILE A 189 9.68 -0.72 -14.54
CA ILE A 189 8.43 -1.41 -14.85
C ILE A 189 7.78 -0.79 -16.10
N LYS A 190 7.64 0.54 -16.12
CA LYS A 190 7.08 1.29 -17.24
C LYS A 190 7.86 1.07 -18.53
N LYS A 191 9.19 1.18 -18.50
CA LYS A 191 10.06 0.94 -19.66
C LYS A 191 9.92 -0.48 -20.19
N ILE A 192 9.73 -1.48 -19.32
CA ILE A 192 9.55 -2.86 -19.77
C ILE A 192 8.14 -3.06 -20.33
N LEU A 193 7.10 -2.52 -19.69
CA LEU A 193 5.72 -2.53 -20.20
C LEU A 193 5.63 -1.87 -21.59
N ASP A 194 6.33 -0.75 -21.80
CA ASP A 194 6.45 -0.05 -23.09
C ASP A 194 7.23 -0.87 -24.14
N THR A 195 8.12 -1.77 -23.72
CA THR A 195 8.96 -2.59 -24.61
C THR A 195 8.26 -3.87 -25.07
N ILE A 196 7.47 -4.50 -24.21
CA ILE A 196 6.88 -5.82 -24.47
C ILE A 196 5.52 -5.72 -25.17
N SER A 197 4.80 -4.59 -25.08
CA SER A 197 3.50 -4.41 -25.73
C SER A 197 3.56 -3.50 -26.97
N PRO A 198 3.51 -4.03 -28.21
CA PRO A 198 3.35 -3.20 -29.41
C PRO A 198 2.00 -2.45 -29.46
N PHE A 199 1.06 -2.74 -28.56
CA PHE A 199 -0.23 -2.05 -28.47
C PHE A 199 -0.10 -0.60 -27.97
N TYR A 200 0.97 -0.28 -27.22
CA TYR A 200 1.23 1.06 -26.69
C TYR A 200 1.91 2.00 -27.69
N LYS A 201 2.49 1.46 -28.78
CA LYS A 201 3.21 2.25 -29.81
C LYS A 201 2.33 3.13 -30.70
N LEU A 202 1.00 3.04 -30.61
CA LEU A 202 0.07 3.75 -31.50
C LEU A 202 -0.51 5.05 -30.93
N VAL A 203 -0.18 5.43 -29.69
CA VAL A 203 -0.76 6.63 -29.04
C VAL A 203 0.29 7.71 -28.72
N ASP A 204 1.52 7.52 -29.18
CA ASP A 204 2.69 8.34 -28.82
C ASP A 204 2.80 9.66 -29.61
N VAL A 205 1.72 10.45 -29.60
CA VAL A 205 1.74 11.86 -30.06
C VAL A 205 1.32 12.83 -28.95
N ALA A 206 0.80 12.35 -27.82
CA ALA A 206 0.33 13.23 -26.73
C ALA A 206 1.22 13.24 -25.47
N SER A 207 2.11 12.26 -25.27
CA SER A 207 2.98 12.18 -24.07
C SER A 207 4.09 13.23 -24.03
N ASN A 208 4.36 13.93 -25.14
CA ASN A 208 5.36 15.01 -25.18
C ASN A 208 4.90 16.30 -24.48
N CYS A 209 3.63 16.44 -24.09
CA CYS A 209 3.13 17.68 -23.47
C CYS A 209 3.44 17.83 -21.97
N ILE A 210 3.98 16.80 -21.30
CA ILE A 210 4.23 16.85 -19.84
C ILE A 210 5.69 17.17 -19.49
N PHE A 211 6.66 16.81 -20.34
CA PHE A 211 8.09 17.01 -20.02
C PHE A 211 8.64 18.41 -20.35
N ASP A 212 7.95 19.22 -21.15
CA ASP A 212 8.40 20.58 -21.50
C ASP A 212 8.23 21.63 -20.38
N LYS A 213 7.54 21.30 -19.27
CA LYS A 213 7.31 22.26 -18.17
C LYS A 213 8.30 22.20 -17.01
N LEU A 214 9.32 21.35 -17.06
CA LEU A 214 10.37 21.27 -16.01
C LEU A 214 11.78 21.61 -16.51
N ALA A 215 11.91 22.14 -17.73
CA ALA A 215 13.20 22.62 -18.26
C ALA A 215 13.41 24.14 -18.15
N HIS A 216 12.42 24.89 -17.66
CA HIS A 216 12.54 26.34 -17.43
C HIS A 216 11.74 26.78 -16.21
N GLU A 217 12.36 26.69 -15.02
CA GLU A 217 12.46 27.75 -13.99
C GLU A 217 13.31 27.29 -12.80
#